data_AF-A0A920TGY0-F1
#
_entry.id   AF-A0A920TGY0-F1
#
_cell.length_a   1.000
_cell.length_b   1.000
_cell.length_c   1.000
_cell.angle_alpha   90.00
_cell.angle_beta   90.00
_cell.angle_gamma   90.00
#
_symmetry.space_group_name_H-M   'P 1'
#
loop_
_entity.id
_entity.type
_entity.pdbx_description
1 polymer ?
#
loop_
_entity_poly.entity_id
_entity_poly.type
_entity_poly.pdbx_seq_one_letter_code
_entity_poly.pdbx_strand_id
1 'polypeptide(L)'
;MFHQQQFNQFCILILVAFFFIGCSTFIKNDISKDDVSVNKKQITPMEVLESSSEVMSNLDTLRFRIVHESGDTELFPGIYIDRMDVSIVFPNEYHVKFYGKGNSNQITKGEIIVF
;
A
#
# COMPACT_ATOMS: atom_id res chain seq x y z
N MET A 1 39.16 -41.18 26.32
CA MET A 1 38.57 -40.70 25.05
C MET A 1 37.14 -41.21 24.80
N PHE A 2 36.66 -42.28 25.48
CA PHE A 2 35.28 -42.81 25.31
C PHE A 2 34.16 -42.05 26.04
N HIS A 3 34.45 -41.37 27.15
CA HIS A 3 33.43 -40.62 27.90
C HIS A 3 32.92 -39.35 27.21
N GLN A 4 33.74 -38.72 26.36
CA GLN A 4 33.39 -37.45 25.73
C GLN A 4 32.43 -37.63 24.54
N GLN A 5 32.53 -38.75 23.81
CA GLN A 5 31.56 -39.09 22.74
C GLN A 5 30.18 -39.46 23.32
N GLN A 6 30.14 -40.19 24.43
CA GLN A 6 28.88 -40.57 25.10
C GLN A 6 28.16 -39.34 25.68
N PHE A 7 28.90 -38.40 26.27
CA PHE A 7 28.34 -37.13 26.77
C PHE A 7 27.76 -36.27 25.64
N ASN A 8 28.47 -36.16 24.51
CA ASN A 8 28.02 -35.38 23.37
C ASN A 8 26.75 -35.98 22.72
N GLN A 9 26.68 -37.31 22.63
CA GLN A 9 25.50 -38.00 22.12
C GLN A 9 24.27 -37.83 23.04
N PHE A 10 24.47 -37.79 24.36
CA PHE A 10 23.40 -37.54 25.33
C PHE A 10 22.87 -36.10 25.25
N CYS A 11 23.75 -35.11 25.08
CA CYS A 11 23.36 -33.70 24.90
C CYS A 11 22.54 -33.47 23.62
N ILE A 12 22.90 -34.13 22.52
CA ILE A 12 22.16 -34.03 21.26
C ILE A 12 20.74 -34.59 21.40
N LEU A 13 20.58 -35.73 22.10
CA LEU A 13 19.26 -36.34 22.32
C LEU A 13 18.35 -35.44 23.16
N ILE A 14 18.88 -34.76 24.17
CA ILE A 14 18.12 -33.81 25.00
C ILE A 14 17.66 -32.61 24.16
N LEU A 15 18.53 -32.04 23.33
CA LEU A 15 18.19 -30.91 22.46
C LEU A 15 17.09 -31.26 21.46
N VAL A 16 17.14 -32.46 20.87
CA VAL A 16 16.10 -32.95 19.96
C VAL A 16 14.76 -33.11 20.69
N ALA A 17 14.75 -33.64 21.91
CA ALA A 17 13.53 -33.79 22.70
C ALA A 17 12.86 -32.44 23.03
N PHE A 18 13.64 -31.41 23.40
CA PHE A 18 13.11 -30.06 23.62
C PHE A 18 12.54 -29.43 22.35
N PHE A 19 13.14 -29.70 21.18
CA PHE A 19 12.63 -29.20 19.90
C PHE A 19 11.26 -29.79 19.54
N PHE A 20 11.04 -31.09 19.79
CA PHE A 20 9.74 -31.73 19.56
C PHE A 20 8.64 -31.28 20.54
N ILE A 21 8.98 -31.04 21.81
CA ILE A 21 8.01 -30.54 22.81
C ILE A 21 7.64 -29.07 22.54
N GLY A 22 8.59 -28.24 22.11
CA GLY A 22 8.34 -26.83 21.75
C GLY A 22 7.47 -26.69 20.50
N CYS A 23 7.57 -27.61 19.54
CA CYS A 23 6.79 -27.54 18.31
C CYS A 23 5.31 -27.93 18.51
N SER A 24 5.01 -28.82 19.47
CA SER A 24 3.64 -29.28 19.73
C SER A 24 2.79 -28.29 20.54
N THR A 25 3.41 -27.41 21.33
CA THR A 25 2.71 -26.34 22.09
C THR A 25 2.41 -25.11 21.25
N PHE A 26 3.13 -24.91 20.14
CA PHE A 26 2.90 -23.78 19.22
C PHE A 26 1.71 -24.00 18.26
N ILE A 27 1.33 -25.26 18.01
CA ILE A 27 0.29 -25.60 17.01
C ILE A 27 -1.14 -25.57 17.61
N LYS A 28 -1.30 -25.55 18.94
CA LYS A 28 -2.60 -25.79 19.59
C LYS A 28 -3.40 -24.56 20.06
N ASN A 29 -3.02 -23.34 19.66
CA ASN A 29 -3.68 -22.12 20.16
C ASN A 29 -4.46 -21.28 19.14
N ASP A 30 -4.68 -21.76 17.91
CA ASP A 30 -5.25 -20.91 16.84
C ASP A 30 -6.58 -21.37 16.21
N ILE A 31 -7.41 -22.14 16.94
CA ILE A 31 -8.77 -22.45 16.46
C ILE A 31 -9.79 -22.38 17.60
N SER A 32 -10.05 -21.17 18.07
CA SER A 32 -11.42 -20.76 18.39
C SER A 32 -11.72 -19.54 17.53
N LYS A 33 -12.08 -19.79 16.27
CA LYS A 33 -12.75 -18.81 15.45
C LYS A 33 -14.22 -19.14 15.58
N ASP A 34 -14.95 -18.31 16.32
CA ASP A 34 -16.39 -18.21 16.17
C ASP A 34 -16.68 -18.06 14.68
N ASP A 35 -17.32 -19.08 14.09
CA ASP A 35 -17.86 -19.02 12.74
C ASP A 35 -19.06 -18.06 12.73
N VAL A 36 -18.76 -16.76 12.79
CA VAL A 36 -19.67 -15.75 12.25
C VAL A 36 -19.68 -16.02 10.75
N SER A 37 -20.72 -16.69 10.24
CA SER A 37 -20.90 -16.87 8.81
C SER A 37 -21.09 -15.48 8.19
N VAL A 38 -19.98 -14.85 7.81
CA VAL A 38 -20.00 -13.67 6.97
C VAL A 38 -20.54 -14.18 5.64
N ASN A 39 -21.83 -13.97 5.42
CA ASN A 39 -22.43 -14.08 4.10
C ASN A 39 -21.71 -13.04 3.24
N LYS A 40 -20.57 -13.44 2.66
CA LYS A 40 -19.84 -12.65 1.69
C LYS A 40 -20.73 -12.60 0.46
N LYS A 41 -21.66 -11.63 0.46
CA LYS A 41 -22.34 -11.21 -0.75
C LYS A 41 -21.23 -11.01 -1.78
N GLN A 42 -21.22 -11.85 -2.81
CA GLN A 42 -20.21 -11.78 -3.86
C GLN A 42 -20.50 -10.52 -4.66
N ILE A 43 -19.81 -9.44 -4.34
CA ILE A 43 -19.93 -8.17 -5.06
C ILE A 43 -19.20 -8.33 -6.39
N THR A 44 -19.88 -8.04 -7.49
CA THR A 44 -19.26 -8.07 -8.82
C THR A 44 -18.42 -6.81 -9.06
N PRO A 45 -17.39 -6.86 -9.91
CA PRO A 45 -16.63 -5.66 -10.27
C PRO A 45 -17.51 -4.54 -10.83
N MET A 46 -18.60 -4.88 -11.53
CA MET A 46 -19.53 -3.89 -12.09
C MET A 46 -20.28 -3.14 -10.98
N GLU A 47 -20.80 -3.84 -9.99
CA GLU A 47 -21.49 -3.22 -8.85
C GLU A 47 -20.56 -2.28 -8.06
N VAL A 48 -19.27 -2.61 -7.96
CA VAL A 48 -18.27 -1.72 -7.35
C VAL A 48 -18.05 -0.46 -8.20
N LEU A 49 -18.00 -0.59 -9.52
CA LEU A 49 -17.81 0.55 -10.43
C LEU A 49 -19.02 1.48 -10.42
N GLU A 50 -20.24 0.93 -10.47
CA GLU A 50 -21.49 1.71 -10.45
C GLU A 50 -21.62 2.47 -9.12
N SER A 51 -21.42 1.80 -8.00
CA SER A 51 -21.46 2.45 -6.68
C SER A 51 -20.38 3.53 -6.52
N SER A 52 -19.17 3.29 -7.04
CA SER A 52 -18.10 4.30 -7.02
C SER A 52 -18.43 5.50 -7.91
N SER A 53 -19.04 5.26 -9.08
CA SER A 53 -19.45 6.31 -10.01
C SER A 53 -20.53 7.21 -9.42
N GLU A 54 -21.52 6.63 -8.73
CA GLU A 54 -22.59 7.39 -8.07
C GLU A 54 -22.04 8.30 -6.97
N VAL A 55 -21.09 7.80 -6.17
CA VAL A 55 -20.41 8.61 -5.16
C VAL A 55 -19.61 9.74 -5.82
N MET A 56 -18.87 9.44 -6.90
CA MET A 56 -18.08 10.43 -7.63
C MET A 56 -18.93 11.51 -8.30
N SER A 57 -20.12 11.19 -8.80
CA SER A 57 -21.00 12.17 -9.46
C SER A 57 -21.61 13.20 -8.51
N ASN A 58 -21.63 12.92 -7.22
CA ASN A 58 -22.21 13.80 -6.20
C ASN A 58 -21.15 14.60 -5.41
N LEU A 59 -19.89 14.63 -5.88
CA LEU A 59 -18.82 15.37 -5.21
C LEU A 59 -18.81 16.85 -5.65
N ASP A 60 -19.00 17.75 -4.70
CA ASP A 60 -18.85 19.20 -4.91
C ASP A 60 -17.37 19.61 -5.01
N THR A 61 -16.49 18.87 -4.35
CA THR A 61 -15.04 19.11 -4.33
C THR A 61 -14.29 17.83 -4.62
N LEU A 62 -13.31 17.90 -5.52
CA LEU A 62 -12.44 16.78 -5.86
C LEU A 62 -10.99 17.18 -5.63
N ARG A 63 -10.28 16.43 -4.78
CA ARG A 63 -8.83 16.54 -4.62
C ARG A 63 -8.16 15.23 -5.01
N PHE A 64 -7.27 15.29 -5.98
CA PHE A 64 -6.53 14.13 -6.43
C PHE A 64 -5.06 14.47 -6.69
N ARG A 65 -4.22 13.43 -6.63
CA ARG A 65 -2.79 13.51 -6.89
C ARG A 65 -2.44 12.57 -8.03
N ILE A 66 -1.71 13.09 -9.01
CA ILE A 66 -1.10 12.31 -10.06
C ILE A 66 0.40 12.18 -9.75
N VAL A 67 0.89 10.94 -9.76
CA VAL A 67 2.31 10.59 -9.58
C VAL A 67 2.73 9.74 -10.77
N HIS A 68 3.82 10.13 -11.42
CA HIS A 68 4.41 9.34 -12.49
C HIS A 68 5.51 8.43 -11.92
N GLU A 69 5.32 7.11 -11.98
CA GLU A 69 6.34 6.13 -11.54
C GLU A 69 7.43 5.92 -12.60
N SER A 70 7.08 6.08 -13.87
CA SER A 70 8.03 6.07 -15.00
C SER A 70 7.52 6.94 -16.14
N GLY A 71 8.37 7.83 -16.64
CA GLY A 71 8.06 8.78 -17.72
C GLY A 71 7.58 10.14 -17.20
N ASP A 72 8.19 11.20 -17.74
CA ASP A 72 7.87 12.57 -17.36
C ASP A 72 6.95 13.20 -18.40
N THR A 73 5.91 13.92 -17.95
CA THR A 73 5.09 14.74 -18.85
C THR A 73 5.68 16.15 -18.92
N GLU A 74 6.03 16.60 -20.11
CA GLU A 74 6.46 17.99 -20.34
C GLU A 74 5.25 18.93 -20.31
N LEU A 75 5.16 19.78 -19.28
CA LEU A 75 4.06 20.75 -19.13
C LEU A 75 4.44 22.14 -19.68
N PHE A 76 5.73 22.47 -19.63
CA PHE A 76 6.33 23.65 -20.23
C PHE A 76 7.68 23.26 -20.84
N PRO A 77 8.19 24.01 -21.84
CA PRO A 77 9.47 23.70 -22.47
C PRO A 77 10.60 23.49 -21.45
N GLY A 78 11.13 22.26 -21.38
CA GLY A 78 12.20 21.87 -20.47
C GLY A 78 11.79 21.66 -19.00
N ILE A 79 10.50 21.63 -18.70
CA ILE A 79 9.96 21.34 -17.35
C ILE A 79 9.14 20.05 -17.39
N TYR A 80 9.70 19.03 -16.75
CA TYR A 80 9.16 17.68 -16.61
C TYR A 80 8.49 17.53 -15.25
N ILE A 81 7.29 16.94 -15.20
CA ILE A 81 6.48 16.88 -13.98
C ILE A 81 6.61 15.51 -13.33
N ASP A 82 7.03 15.50 -12.07
CA ASP A 82 7.09 14.30 -11.23
C ASP A 82 5.77 14.10 -10.47
N ARG A 83 5.15 15.22 -10.04
CA ARG A 83 3.95 15.22 -9.21
C ARG A 83 3.04 16.42 -9.51
N MET A 84 1.75 16.14 -9.61
CA MET A 84 0.69 17.14 -9.73
C MET A 84 -0.39 16.90 -8.66
N ASP A 85 -0.67 17.91 -7.85
CA ASP A 85 -1.79 17.94 -6.90
C ASP A 85 -2.87 18.88 -7.46
N VAL A 86 -4.07 18.35 -7.69
CA VAL A 86 -5.19 19.10 -8.27
C VAL A 86 -6.33 19.17 -7.27
N SER A 87 -6.92 20.35 -7.13
CA SER A 87 -8.13 20.60 -6.35
C SER A 87 -9.14 21.32 -7.22
N ILE A 88 -10.29 20.70 -7.41
CA ILE A 88 -11.43 21.26 -8.14
C ILE A 88 -12.51 21.57 -7.11
N VAL A 89 -12.92 22.83 -7.03
CA VAL A 89 -14.08 23.29 -6.24
C VAL A 89 -15.10 23.78 -7.26
N PHE A 90 -16.11 22.95 -7.54
CA PHE A 90 -17.16 23.34 -8.46
C PHE A 90 -17.99 24.48 -7.86
N PRO A 91 -18.51 25.42 -8.68
CA PRO A 91 -18.33 25.56 -10.13
C PRO A 91 -17.14 26.45 -10.55
N ASN A 92 -16.46 27.14 -9.63
CA ASN A 92 -15.75 28.37 -9.98
C ASN A 92 -14.24 28.36 -9.71
N GLU A 93 -13.67 27.34 -9.09
CA GLU A 93 -12.25 27.39 -8.74
C GLU A 93 -11.49 26.10 -9.06
N TYR A 94 -10.42 26.27 -9.83
CA TYR A 94 -9.47 25.22 -10.16
C TYR A 94 -8.08 25.60 -9.67
N HIS A 95 -7.55 24.78 -8.76
CA HIS A 95 -6.22 24.98 -8.17
C HIS A 95 -5.31 23.80 -8.53
N VAL A 96 -4.20 24.09 -9.19
CA VAL A 96 -3.18 23.09 -9.55
C VAL A 96 -1.88 23.46 -8.90
N LYS A 97 -1.30 22.51 -8.17
CA LYS A 97 0.07 22.60 -7.65
C LYS A 97 0.91 21.57 -8.36
N PHE A 98 2.04 21.99 -8.90
CA PHE A 98 2.94 21.08 -9.60
C PHE A 98 4.37 21.17 -9.09
N TYR A 99 5.05 20.03 -9.16
CA TYR A 99 6.44 19.86 -8.81
C TYR A 99 7.10 19.18 -10.00
N GLY A 100 8.07 19.88 -10.59
CA GLY A 100 8.78 19.39 -11.75
C GLY A 100 10.28 19.59 -11.63
N LYS A 101 11.01 18.88 -12.47
CA LYS A 101 12.47 18.91 -12.54
C LYS A 101 12.91 19.37 -13.93
N GLY A 102 13.74 20.39 -13.98
CA GLY A 102 14.36 20.86 -15.23
C GLY A 102 15.60 20.05 -15.59
N ASN A 103 16.03 20.16 -16.85
CA ASN A 103 17.22 19.48 -17.39
C ASN A 103 18.52 19.72 -16.59
N SER A 104 18.62 20.84 -15.87
CA SER A 104 19.75 21.19 -15.01
C SER A 104 19.66 20.63 -13.58
N ASN A 105 18.77 19.66 -13.32
CA ASN A 105 18.37 19.20 -11.98
C ASN A 105 17.74 20.29 -11.09
N GLN A 106 17.33 21.41 -11.66
CA GLN A 106 16.60 22.45 -10.93
C GLN A 106 15.20 21.95 -10.57
N ILE A 107 14.80 22.11 -9.31
CA ILE A 107 13.43 21.80 -8.86
C ILE A 107 12.58 23.05 -9.06
N THR A 108 11.52 22.91 -9.85
CA THR A 108 10.53 23.95 -10.09
C THR A 108 9.23 23.59 -9.37
N LYS A 109 8.67 24.58 -8.67
CA LYS A 109 7.37 24.47 -8.00
C LYS A 109 6.49 25.60 -8.51
N GLY A 110 5.23 25.31 -8.79
CA GLY A 110 4.28 26.31 -9.26
C GLY A 110 2.85 26.01 -8.84
N GLU A 111 2.04 27.07 -8.87
CA GLU A 111 0.61 27.02 -8.60
C GLU A 111 -0.14 27.76 -9.71
N ILE A 112 -1.18 27.13 -10.25
CA ILE A 112 -2.11 27.73 -11.22
C ILE A 112 -3.47 27.81 -10.54
N ILE A 113 -4.03 29.01 -10.49
CA ILE A 113 -5.37 29.28 -9.95
C ILE A 113 -6.21 29.87 -11.09
N VAL A 114 -7.33 29.23 -11.40
CA VAL A 114 -8.29 29.69 -12.41
C VAL A 114 -9.63 29.96 -11.73
N PHE A 115 -10.18 31.15 -12.00
CA PHE A 115 -11.44 31.68 -11.49
C PHE A 115 -12.48 31.82 -12.61
#